data_AF-A0A369Q0I3-F1
#
_entry.id   AF-A0A369Q0I3-F1
#
_cell.length_a   1.000
_cell.length_b   1.000
_cell.length_c   1.000
_cell.angle_alpha   90.00
_cell.angle_beta   90.00
_cell.angle_gamma   90.00
#
_symmetry.space_group_name_H-M   'P 1'
#
loop_
_entity.id
_entity.type
_entity.pdbx_description
1 polymer ?
#
loop_
_entity_poly.entity_id
_entity_poly.type
_entity_poly.pdbx_seq_one_letter_code
_entity_poly.pdbx_strand_id
1 'polypeptide(L)'
;MTLGEKYILQCRQNTLDGITPSNPGKYKMKEYKDLISIGKSYIDEKSLTEFADFFQGDQYFIELWTAHIIIEYGKPDIKLKEQCIEIIKKYSNNPLDIKVSKEEKEWLKKHSS
;
A
#
# COMPACT_ATOMS: atom_id res chain seq x y z
N MET A 1 6.44 21.14 0.18
CA MET A 1 5.83 19.86 -0.21
C MET A 1 5.31 19.18 1.04
N THR A 2 4.01 18.91 1.10
CA THR A 2 3.34 18.23 2.21
C THR A 2 3.69 16.74 2.25
N LEU A 3 3.41 16.05 3.36
CA LEU A 3 3.60 14.60 3.44
C LEU A 3 2.73 13.84 2.42
N GLY A 4 1.49 14.29 2.20
CA GLY A 4 0.59 13.68 1.22
C GLY A 4 1.11 13.81 -0.21
N GLU A 5 1.65 14.97 -0.59
CA GLU A 5 2.28 15.17 -1.90
C GLU A 5 3.51 14.26 -2.07
N LYS A 6 4.36 14.16 -1.04
CA LYS A 6 5.53 13.25 -1.06
C LYS A 6 5.09 11.80 -1.23
N TYR A 7 4.04 11.39 -0.52
CA TYR A 7 3.50 10.04 -0.59
C TYR A 7 3.01 9.69 -2.00
N ILE A 8 2.17 10.55 -2.59
CA ILE A 8 1.66 10.35 -3.96
C ILE A 8 2.80 10.30 -4.98
N LEU A 9 3.77 11.22 -4.90
CA LEU A 9 4.92 11.24 -5.80
C LEU A 9 5.76 9.98 -5.68
N GLN A 10 5.98 9.48 -4.46
CA GLN A 10 6.74 8.26 -4.24
C GLN A 10 5.98 7.02 -4.70
N CYS A 11 4.65 6.93 -4.50
CA CYS A 11 3.82 5.86 -5.08
C CYS A 11 3.97 5.83 -6.61
N ARG A 12 3.87 7.00 -7.26
CA ARG A 12 4.06 7.15 -8.70
C ARG A 12 5.44 6.65 -9.15
N GLN A 13 6.50 7.08 -8.47
CA GLN A 13 7.86 6.65 -8.80
C GLN A 13 8.00 5.13 -8.65
N ASN A 14 7.50 4.56 -7.56
CA ASN A 14 7.53 3.13 -7.32
C ASN A 14 6.79 2.34 -8.41
N THR A 15 5.62 2.81 -8.86
CA THR A 15 4.91 2.20 -9.99
C THR A 15 5.75 2.19 -11.26
N LEU A 16 6.38 3.31 -11.61
CA LEU A 16 7.24 3.41 -12.80
C LEU A 16 8.46 2.48 -12.71
N ASP A 17 9.00 2.29 -11.51
CA ASP A 17 10.14 1.40 -11.26
C ASP A 17 9.74 -0.08 -11.06
N GLY A 18 8.44 -0.39 -11.17
CA GLY A 18 7.90 -1.74 -10.97
C GLY A 18 8.07 -2.26 -9.53
N ILE A 19 8.08 -1.34 -8.56
CA ILE A 19 8.13 -1.58 -7.12
C ILE A 19 6.70 -1.58 -6.59
N THR A 20 6.32 -2.69 -5.97
CA THR A 20 4.96 -2.97 -5.51
C THR A 20 4.99 -3.39 -4.04
N PRO A 21 3.89 -3.22 -3.30
CA PRO A 21 3.88 -3.46 -1.85
C PRO A 21 4.15 -4.92 -1.49
N SER A 22 3.62 -5.87 -2.27
CA SER A 22 3.75 -7.32 -2.03
C SER A 22 4.90 -8.00 -2.75
N ASN A 23 5.94 -7.27 -3.20
CA ASN A 23 7.10 -7.87 -3.87
C ASN A 23 8.32 -7.98 -2.94
N PRO A 24 8.61 -9.18 -2.37
CA PRO A 24 9.70 -9.35 -1.41
C PRO A 24 11.08 -9.02 -1.98
N GLY A 25 11.27 -9.16 -3.29
CA GLY A 25 12.52 -8.82 -3.97
C GLY A 25 12.83 -7.31 -3.93
N LYS A 26 11.85 -6.48 -3.63
CA LYS A 26 11.96 -5.02 -3.62
C LYS A 26 12.02 -4.41 -2.21
N TYR A 27 11.77 -5.18 -1.15
CA TYR A 27 11.69 -4.65 0.22
C TYR A 27 12.99 -4.00 0.73
N LYS A 28 14.13 -4.39 0.14
CA LYS A 28 15.44 -3.81 0.49
C LYS A 28 15.76 -2.54 -0.27
N MET A 29 15.02 -2.23 -1.34
CA MET A 29 15.24 -1.02 -2.15
C MET A 29 14.96 0.24 -1.34
N LYS A 30 15.70 1.31 -1.66
CA LYS A 30 15.60 2.57 -0.93
C LYS A 30 14.21 3.17 -1.11
N GLU A 31 13.68 3.13 -2.32
CA GLU A 31 12.39 3.68 -2.74
C GLU A 31 11.20 3.00 -2.04
N TYR A 32 11.31 1.68 -1.80
CA TYR A 32 10.35 0.94 -0.98
C TYR A 32 10.37 1.48 0.46
N LYS A 33 11.55 1.51 1.09
CA LYS A 33 11.70 1.94 2.48
C LYS A 33 11.31 3.39 2.69
N ASP A 34 11.63 4.27 1.75
CA ASP A 34 11.26 5.67 1.77
C ASP A 34 9.73 5.82 1.77
N LEU A 35 9.02 5.06 0.92
CA LEU A 35 7.56 5.09 0.90
C LEU A 35 6.95 4.61 2.22
N ILE A 36 7.46 3.50 2.79
CA ILE A 36 7.03 3.01 4.11
C ILE A 36 7.29 4.06 5.18
N SER A 37 8.45 4.72 5.15
CA SER A 37 8.79 5.78 6.10
C SER A 37 7.84 6.96 6.00
N ILE A 38 7.50 7.40 4.77
CA ILE A 38 6.55 8.50 4.54
C ILE A 38 5.16 8.13 5.09
N GLY A 39 4.68 6.92 4.78
CA GLY A 39 3.37 6.45 5.25
C GLY A 39 3.30 6.38 6.79
N LYS A 40 4.34 5.85 7.43
CA LYS A 40 4.46 5.85 8.91
C LYS A 40 4.42 7.26 9.49
N SER A 41 5.25 8.16 8.96
CA SER A 41 5.25 9.56 9.41
C SER A 41 3.90 10.23 9.22
N TYR A 42 3.17 9.93 8.14
CA TYR A 42 1.82 10.44 7.93
C TYR A 42 0.85 9.96 9.01
N ILE A 43 0.85 8.65 9.31
CA ILE A 43 -0.01 8.07 10.35
C ILE A 43 0.29 8.68 11.72
N ASP A 44 1.58 8.86 12.03
CA ASP A 44 2.04 9.43 13.31
C ASP A 44 1.70 10.92 13.46
N GLU A 45 1.81 11.71 12.38
CA GLU A 45 1.58 13.17 12.41
C GLU A 45 0.12 13.59 12.26
N LYS A 46 -0.71 12.77 11.60
CA LYS A 46 -2.11 13.09 11.29
C LYS A 46 -3.04 12.15 12.00
N SER A 47 -3.30 11.00 11.38
CA SER A 47 -4.01 9.87 11.97
C SER A 47 -4.05 8.74 10.97
N LEU A 48 -4.36 7.54 11.46
CA LEU A 48 -4.65 6.40 10.60
C LEU A 48 -5.88 6.64 9.72
N THR A 49 -6.90 7.33 10.27
CA THR A 49 -8.14 7.64 9.55
C THR A 49 -7.91 8.59 8.39
N GLU A 50 -7.15 9.68 8.59
CA GLU A 50 -6.79 10.58 7.49
C GLU A 50 -5.89 9.89 6.45
N PHE A 51 -5.02 8.98 6.87
CA PHE A 51 -4.22 8.21 5.91
C PHE A 51 -5.10 7.28 5.05
N ALA A 52 -6.20 6.77 5.59
CA ALA A 52 -7.16 5.96 4.83
C ALA A 52 -7.89 6.74 3.72
N ASP A 53 -7.88 8.08 3.73
CA ASP A 53 -8.46 8.88 2.64
C ASP A 53 -7.75 8.63 1.30
N PHE A 54 -6.50 8.14 1.31
CA PHE A 54 -5.78 7.71 0.11
C PHE A 54 -6.40 6.49 -0.59
N PHE A 55 -7.37 5.80 0.02
CA PHE A 55 -8.15 4.76 -0.67
C PHE A 55 -8.94 5.30 -1.88
N GLN A 56 -9.19 6.61 -1.93
CA GLN A 56 -9.84 7.23 -3.09
C GLN A 56 -8.90 7.34 -4.31
N GLY A 57 -7.60 7.10 -4.15
CA GLY A 57 -6.62 7.14 -5.24
C GLY A 57 -6.42 5.78 -5.90
N ASP A 58 -6.99 5.58 -7.10
CA ASP A 58 -6.83 4.36 -7.90
C ASP A 58 -5.58 4.36 -8.78
N GLN A 59 -4.98 5.52 -9.02
CA GLN A 59 -3.77 5.66 -9.81
C GLN A 59 -2.53 5.23 -9.03
N TYR A 60 -1.52 4.72 -9.75
CA TYR A 60 -0.20 4.40 -9.21
C TYR A 60 -0.20 3.53 -7.95
N PHE A 61 -1.19 2.63 -7.84
CA PHE A 61 -1.35 1.74 -6.70
C PHE A 61 -1.45 2.46 -5.35
N ILE A 62 -1.90 3.72 -5.32
CA ILE A 62 -1.99 4.52 -4.09
C ILE A 62 -2.90 3.81 -3.08
N GLU A 63 -4.12 3.42 -3.45
CA GLU A 63 -5.03 2.69 -2.56
C GLU A 63 -4.40 1.37 -2.06
N LEU A 64 -3.66 0.67 -2.91
CA LEU A 64 -3.02 -0.61 -2.59
C LEU A 64 -1.86 -0.43 -1.59
N TRP A 65 -0.95 0.51 -1.85
CA TRP A 65 0.13 0.85 -0.93
C TRP A 65 -0.41 1.28 0.44
N THR A 66 -1.48 2.08 0.42
CA THR A 66 -2.12 2.57 1.64
C THR A 66 -2.67 1.42 2.46
N ALA A 67 -3.38 0.47 1.83
CA ALA A 67 -3.92 -0.71 2.48
C ALA A 67 -2.82 -1.57 3.15
N HIS A 68 -1.71 -1.80 2.45
CA HIS A 68 -0.57 -2.54 2.99
C HIS A 68 0.07 -1.83 4.18
N ILE A 69 0.35 -0.54 4.05
CA ILE A 69 0.99 0.24 5.12
C ILE A 69 0.11 0.28 6.37
N ILE A 70 -1.20 0.46 6.20
CA ILE A 70 -2.16 0.43 7.31
C ILE A 70 -2.11 -0.93 8.01
N ILE A 71 -2.23 -2.05 7.29
CA ILE A 71 -2.22 -3.38 7.90
C ILE A 71 -0.90 -3.66 8.64
N GLU A 72 0.24 -3.38 7.99
CA GLU A 72 1.54 -3.77 8.52
C GLU A 72 2.05 -2.86 9.64
N TYR A 73 1.69 -1.57 9.62
CA TYR A 73 2.30 -0.57 10.50
C TYR A 73 1.30 0.27 11.29
N GLY A 74 0.05 0.37 10.82
CA GLY A 74 -0.95 1.28 11.39
C GLY A 74 -1.77 0.73 12.56
N LYS A 75 -1.75 -0.59 12.82
CA LYS A 75 -2.58 -1.27 13.83
C LYS A 75 -4.09 -0.89 13.71
N PRO A 76 -4.71 -1.11 12.55
CA PRO A 76 -6.10 -0.74 12.31
C PRO A 76 -7.05 -1.51 13.21
N ASP A 77 -8.22 -0.92 13.47
CA ASP A 77 -9.36 -1.67 14.01
C ASP A 77 -9.86 -2.71 12.99
N ILE A 78 -10.79 -3.56 13.42
CA ILE A 78 -11.33 -4.65 12.59
C ILE A 78 -11.95 -4.11 11.29
N LYS A 79 -12.70 -3.01 11.38
CA LYS A 79 -13.41 -2.44 10.23
C LYS A 79 -12.45 -1.89 9.18
N LEU A 80 -11.44 -1.13 9.60
CA LEU A 80 -10.44 -0.59 8.70
C LEU A 80 -9.55 -1.70 8.12
N LYS A 81 -9.24 -2.72 8.93
CA LYS A 81 -8.51 -3.90 8.44
C LYS A 81 -9.28 -4.63 7.34
N GLU A 82 -10.58 -4.84 7.51
CA GLU A 82 -11.45 -5.45 6.49
C GLU A 82 -11.45 -4.64 5.19
N GLN A 83 -11.55 -3.30 5.28
CA GLN A 83 -11.46 -2.42 4.10
C GLN A 83 -10.13 -2.58 3.36
N CYS A 84 -9.01 -2.61 4.09
CA CYS A 84 -7.68 -2.83 3.49
C CYS A 84 -7.60 -4.19 2.77
N ILE A 85 -8.15 -5.24 3.38
CA ILE A 85 -8.17 -6.59 2.77
C ILE A 85 -9.01 -6.61 1.50
N GLU A 86 -10.16 -5.92 1.46
CA GLU A 86 -10.98 -5.85 0.25
C GLU A 86 -10.25 -5.12 -0.90
N ILE A 87 -9.49 -4.06 -0.60
CA ILE A 87 -8.62 -3.40 -1.58
C ILE A 87 -7.58 -4.39 -2.10
N ILE A 88 -6.85 -5.09 -1.22
CA ILE A 88 -5.83 -6.05 -1.64
C ILE A 88 -6.46 -7.18 -2.49
N LYS A 89 -7.66 -7.66 -2.12
CA LYS A 89 -8.40 -8.66 -2.92
C LYS A 89 -8.77 -8.14 -4.31
N LYS A 90 -9.21 -6.88 -4.44
CA LYS A 90 -9.49 -6.24 -5.72
C LYS A 90 -8.27 -6.32 -6.65
N TYR A 91 -7.08 -5.97 -6.16
CA TYR A 91 -5.84 -6.07 -6.95
C TYR A 91 -5.42 -7.52 -7.22
N SER A 92 -5.63 -8.41 -6.26
CA SER A 92 -5.37 -9.85 -6.42
C SER A 92 -6.18 -10.47 -7.57
N ASN A 93 -7.35 -9.90 -7.91
CA ASN A 93 -8.22 -10.37 -8.97
C ASN A 93 -8.17 -9.51 -10.24
N ASN A 94 -7.30 -8.50 -10.30
CA ASN A 94 -7.21 -7.61 -11.46
C ASN A 94 -6.49 -8.30 -12.63
N PRO A 95 -7.16 -8.52 -13.78
CA PRO A 95 -6.55 -9.19 -14.94
C PRO A 95 -5.57 -8.29 -15.71
N LEU A 96 -5.58 -6.98 -15.49
CA LEU A 96 -4.78 -6.02 -16.26
C LEU A 96 -3.32 -5.97 -15.80
N ASP A 97 -3.04 -6.27 -14.54
CA ASP A 97 -1.68 -6.37 -13.99
C ASP A 97 -1.47 -7.76 -13.38
N ILE A 98 -1.14 -8.72 -14.25
CA ILE A 98 -0.95 -10.13 -13.89
C ILE A 98 0.14 -10.29 -12.83
N LYS A 99 1.19 -9.46 -12.88
CA LYS A 99 2.31 -9.53 -11.93
C LYS A 99 1.83 -9.11 -10.54
N VAL A 100 1.21 -7.94 -10.42
CA VAL A 100 0.66 -7.45 -9.15
C VAL A 100 -0.40 -8.42 -8.63
N SER A 101 -1.32 -8.86 -9.48
CA SER A 101 -2.35 -9.84 -9.11
C SER A 101 -1.76 -11.09 -8.45
N LYS A 102 -0.66 -11.62 -8.99
CA LYS A 102 0.03 -12.79 -8.42
C LYS A 102 0.68 -12.46 -7.07
N GLU A 103 1.39 -11.33 -6.97
CA GLU A 103 2.04 -10.88 -5.74
C GLU A 103 1.00 -10.73 -4.60
N GLU A 104 -0.13 -10.07 -4.87
CA GLU A 104 -1.20 -9.88 -3.87
C GLU A 104 -1.89 -11.19 -3.48
N LYS A 105 -2.09 -12.11 -4.44
CA LYS A 105 -2.61 -13.46 -4.13
C LYS A 105 -1.67 -14.23 -3.19
N GLU A 106 -0.36 -14.13 -3.40
CA GLU A 106 0.63 -14.77 -2.54
C GLU A 106 0.68 -14.13 -1.15
N TRP A 107 0.57 -12.79 -1.08
CA TRP A 107 0.51 -12.07 0.19
C TRP A 107 -0.74 -12.45 0.99
N LEU A 108 -1.92 -12.50 0.37
CA LEU A 108 -3.17 -12.89 1.02
C LEU A 108 -3.09 -14.30 1.61
N LYS A 109 -2.52 -15.26 0.88
CA LYS A 109 -2.36 -16.64 1.39
C LYS A 109 -1.55 -16.70 2.68
N LYS A 110 -0.52 -15.86 2.81
CA LYS A 110 0.35 -15.81 4.02
C LYS A 110 -0.33 -15.12 5.21
N HIS A 111 -1.29 -14.24 4.97
CA HIS A 111 -1.96 -13.43 6.00
C HIS A 111 -3.38 -13.88 6.32
N SER A 112 -3.87 -14.95 5.68
CA SER A 112 -5.18 -15.56 5.91
C SER A 112 -5.11 -16.83 6.78
N SER A 113 -3.94 -17.13 7.37
CA SER A 113 -3.70 -18.29 8.25
C SER A 113 -3.59 -17.90 9.70
#